data_AF-A0A2N0V4W5-F1
#
_entry.id   AF-A0A2N0V4W5-F1
#
_cell.length_a   1.000
_cell.length_b   1.000
_cell.length_c   1.000
_cell.angle_alpha   90.00
_cell.angle_beta   90.00
_cell.angle_gamma   90.00
#
_symmetry.space_group_name_H-M   'P 1'
#
loop_
_entity.id
_entity.type
_entity.pdbx_description
1 polymer ?
#
loop_
_entity_poly.entity_id
_entity_poly.type
_entity_poly.pdbx_seq_one_letter_code
_entity_poly.pdbx_strand_id
1 'polypeptide(L)' 'MSPTVFKEAGYRFFFFSREEPRMHVHIVSEDGEAKFWLKPEIELAKNYRYSRKQIKEIESLVEKHYDELISAWQQHFPG' A
#
# COMPACT_ATOMS: atom_id res chain seq x y z
N MET A 1 -4.16 -8.24 14.48
CA MET A 1 -4.76 -7.14 13.70
C MET A 1 -3.62 -6.37 13.07
N SER A 2 -3.66 -6.11 11.77
CA SER A 2 -2.65 -5.29 11.10
C SER A 2 -2.97 -3.80 11.31
N PRO A 3 -2.00 -2.97 11.72
CA PRO A 3 -2.24 -1.54 11.85
C PRO A 3 -2.52 -0.95 10.48
N THR A 4 -3.53 -0.10 10.44
CA THR A 4 -3.85 0.70 9.26
C THR A 4 -2.95 1.91 9.29
N VAL A 5 -2.24 2.18 8.20
CA VAL A 5 -1.40 3.37 8.08
C VAL A 5 -2.30 4.58 7.94
N PHE A 6 -3.14 4.57 6.91
CA PHE A 6 -4.14 5.61 6.66
C PHE A 6 -5.29 5.10 5.80
N LYS A 7 -6.32 5.93 5.67
CA LYS A 7 -7.45 5.71 4.77
C LYS A 7 -7.69 6.98 3.97
N GLU A 8 -7.73 6.87 2.64
CA GLU A 8 -7.99 7.99 1.74
C GLU A 8 -8.85 7.53 0.57
N ALA A 9 -9.81 8.36 0.14
CA ALA A 9 -10.71 8.08 -1.00
C ALA A 9 -11.44 6.72 -0.95
N GLY A 10 -11.70 6.18 0.25
CA GLY A 10 -12.33 4.86 0.42
C GLY A 10 -11.36 3.67 0.34
N TYR A 11 -10.07 3.94 0.11
CA TYR A 11 -9.01 2.94 0.15
C TYR A 11 -8.35 2.90 1.52
N ARG A 12 -8.11 1.70 2.03
CA ARG A 12 -7.43 1.44 3.31
C ARG A 12 -6.02 0.93 3.03
N PHE A 13 -5.02 1.67 3.50
CA PHE A 13 -3.61 1.32 3.37
C PHE A 13 -3.10 0.68 4.66
N PHE A 14 -2.48 -0.49 4.56
CA PHE A 14 -1.97 -1.23 5.72
C PHE A 14 -0.79 -2.14 5.36
N PHE A 15 -0.06 -2.58 6.39
CA PHE A 15 1.08 -3.49 6.25
C PHE A 15 0.76 -4.85 6.87
N PHE A 16 1.18 -5.93 6.22
CA PHE A 16 1.10 -7.27 6.81
C PHE A 16 2.41 -7.62 7.51
N SER A 17 2.37 -7.73 8.84
CA SER A 17 3.56 -8.02 9.66
C SER A 17 4.20 -9.40 9.42
N ARG A 18 3.51 -10.32 8.73
CA ARG A 18 3.99 -11.70 8.48
C ARG A 18 4.38 -11.94 7.02
N GLU A 19 4.50 -10.87 6.22
CA GLU A 19 4.87 -10.95 4.81
C GLU A 19 6.36 -10.68 4.58
N GLU A 20 6.75 -10.61 3.31
CA GLU A 20 8.12 -10.45 2.84
C GLU A 20 8.83 -9.20 3.39
N PRO A 21 10.17 -9.24 3.53
CA PRO A 21 10.97 -8.12 4.04
C PRO A 21 11.03 -6.91 3.09
N ARG A 22 10.58 -7.07 1.84
CA ARG A 22 10.56 -5.99 0.85
C ARG A 22 9.43 -5.01 1.20
N MET A 23 9.75 -3.70 1.24
CA MET A 23 8.78 -2.65 1.56
C MET A 23 7.60 -2.68 0.59
N HIS A 24 6.40 -2.90 1.12
CA HIS A 24 5.17 -2.96 0.35
C HIS A 24 4.00 -2.40 1.14
N VAL A 25 2.96 -1.99 0.44
CA VAL A 25 1.70 -1.58 1.03
C VAL A 25 0.56 -2.39 0.44
N HIS A 26 -0.38 -2.78 1.29
CA HIS A 26 -1.65 -3.38 0.87
C HIS A 26 -2.73 -2.31 0.92
N ILE A 27 -3.55 -2.30 -0.12
CA ILE A 27 -4.66 -1.39 -0.32
C ILE A 27 -5.91 -2.24 -0.46
N VAL A 28 -6.91 -2.01 0.39
CA VAL A 28 -8.21 -2.68 0.31
C VAL A 28 -9.31 -1.63 0.32
N SER A 29 -10.32 -1.84 -0.51
CA SER A 29 -11.57 -1.07 -0.50
C SER A 29 -12.77 -2.01 -0.64
N GLU A 30 -13.97 -1.44 -0.69
CA GLU A 30 -15.19 -2.22 -0.92
C GLU A 30 -15.22 -2.91 -2.29
N ASP A 31 -14.52 -2.34 -3.28
CA ASP A 31 -14.44 -2.87 -4.65
C ASP A 31 -13.42 -4.01 -4.81
N GLY A 32 -12.32 -3.99 -4.05
CA GLY A 32 -11.19 -4.89 -4.32
C GLY A 32 -9.98 -4.72 -3.40
N GLU A 33 -8.87 -5.30 -3.83
CA GLU A 33 -7.58 -5.23 -3.13
C GLU A 33 -6.40 -5.10 -4.12
N ALA A 34 -5.36 -4.40 -3.69
CA ALA A 34 -4.10 -4.26 -4.41
C ALA A 34 -2.92 -4.32 -3.45
N LYS A 35 -1.78 -4.77 -3.99
CA LYS A 35 -0.48 -4.74 -3.33
C LYS A 35 0.46 -3.95 -4.21
N PHE A 36 1.17 -2.99 -3.62
CA PHE A 36 2.20 -2.21 -4.29
C PHE A 36 3.53 -2.38 -3.56
N TRP A 37 4.60 -2.58 -4.34
CA TRP A 37 5.97 -2.43 -3.86
C TRP A 37 6.28 -0.95 -3.72
N LEU A 38 6.98 -0.56 -2.66
CA LEU A 38 7.47 0.80 -2.46
C LEU A 38 8.94 0.92 -2.90
N LYS A 39 9.72 -0.16 -2.78
CA LYS A 39 11.13 -0.18 -3.20
C LYS A 39 11.45 -1.33 -4.16
N PRO A 40 12.40 -1.14 -5.10
CA PRO A 40 13.17 0.09 -5.37
C PRO A 40 12.35 1.22 -6.02
N GLU A 41 11.23 0.88 -6.66
CA GLU A 41 10.27 1.81 -7.27
C GLU A 41 8.84 1.38 -6.92
N ILE A 42 7.87 2.29 -7.13
CA ILE A 42 6.46 2.01 -6.91
C ILE A 42 5.95 1.12 -8.04
N GLU A 43 5.64 -0.14 -7.72
CA GLU A 43 5.19 -1.12 -8.71
C GLU A 43 4.00 -1.90 -8.19
N LEU A 44 2.99 -2.10 -9.03
CA LEU A 44 1.86 -2.96 -8.74
C LEU A 44 2.32 -4.43 -8.66
N ALA A 45 2.35 -4.98 -7.45
CA ALA A 45 2.67 -6.38 -7.19
C ALA A 45 1.48 -7.30 -7.46
N LYS A 46 0.29 -6.87 -7.04
CA LYS A 46 -0.94 -7.65 -7.14
C LYS A 46 -2.12 -6.72 -7.29
N ASN A 47 -3.04 -7.08 -8.17
CA ASN A 47 -4.33 -6.43 -8.32
C ASN A 47 -5.44 -7.47 -8.29
N TYR A 48 -6.47 -7.19 -7.52
CA TYR A 48 -7.70 -7.94 -7.51
C TYR A 48 -8.90 -7.00 -7.64
N ARG A 49 -9.67 -7.17 -8.72
CA ARG A 49 -10.88 -6.42 -9.10
C ARG A 49 -10.71 -4.94 -9.42
N TYR A 50 -9.57 -4.30 -9.15
CA TYR A 50 -9.41 -2.90 -9.56
C TYR A 50 -9.25 -2.75 -11.07
N SER A 51 -9.97 -1.76 -11.59
CA SER A 51 -9.81 -1.28 -12.96
C SER A 51 -8.52 -0.48 -13.10
N ARG A 52 -8.00 -0.37 -14.34
CA ARG A 52 -6.79 0.44 -14.61
C ARG A 52 -6.90 1.89 -14.13
N LYS A 53 -8.11 2.47 -14.10
CA LYS A 53 -8.34 3.83 -13.58
C LYS A 53 -8.12 3.89 -12.08
N GLN A 54 -8.69 2.94 -11.33
CA GLN A 54 -8.50 2.84 -9.89
C GLN A 54 -7.04 2.56 -9.53
N ILE A 55 -6.35 1.71 -10.29
CA ILE A 55 -4.91 1.48 -10.07
C ILE A 55 -4.11 2.77 -10.23
N LYS A 56 -4.36 3.56 -11.27
CA LYS A 56 -3.69 4.86 -11.45
C LYS A 56 -3.98 5.84 -10.32
N GLU A 57 -5.22 5.85 -9.83
CA GLU A 57 -5.61 6.66 -8.68
C GLU A 57 -4.85 6.22 -7.43
N ILE A 58 -4.87 4.92 -7.11
CA ILE A 58 -4.13 4.34 -5.98
C ILE A 58 -2.64 4.62 -6.11
N GLU A 59 -2.05 4.46 -7.31
CA GLU A 59 -0.65 4.75 -7.59
C GLU A 59 -0.31 6.21 -7.26
N SER A 60 -1.11 7.18 -7.72
CA SER A 60 -0.93 8.59 -7.35
C SER A 60 -1.08 8.84 -5.84
N LEU A 61 -1.97 8.11 -5.15
CA LEU A 61 -2.08 8.22 -3.68
C LEU A 61 -0.84 7.64 -2.98
N VAL A 62 -0.33 6.50 -3.46
CA VAL A 62 0.89 5.88 -2.95
C VAL A 62 2.09 6.79 -3.17
N GLU A 63 2.21 7.41 -4.34
CA GLU A 63 3.27 8.39 -4.66
C GLU A 63 3.18 9.62 -3.75
N LYS A 64 1.97 10.19 -3.60
CA LYS A 64 1.73 11.36 -2.75
C LYS A 64 2.07 11.10 -1.28
N HIS A 65 1.78 9.90 -0.78
CA HIS A 65 2.04 9.49 0.60
C HIS A 65 3.29 8.60 0.73
N TYR A 66 4.17 8.60 -0.26
CA TYR A 66 5.30 7.67 -0.32
C TYR A 66 6.26 7.82 0.87
N ASP A 67 6.64 9.05 1.20
CA ASP A 67 7.50 9.35 2.35
C ASP A 67 6.86 8.90 3.68
N GLU A 68 5.55 9.12 3.84
CA GLU A 68 4.81 8.68 5.02
C GLU A 68 4.73 7.15 5.10
N LEU A 69 4.50 6.48 3.98
CA LEU A 69 4.48 5.01 3.89
C LEU A 69 5.84 4.42 4.25
N ILE A 70 6.94 4.99 3.78
CA ILE A 70 8.30 4.56 4.15
C ILE A 70 8.54 4.78 5.63
N SER A 71 8.21 5.97 6.15
CA SER A 71 8.42 6.28 7.56
C SER A 71 7.60 5.34 8.46
N ALA A 72 6.33 5.12 8.12
CA ALA A 72 5.46 4.20 8.84
C ALA A 72 5.95 2.75 8.75
N TRP A 73 6.47 2.32 7.59
CA TRP A 73 7.09 1.00 7.45
C TRP A 73 8.30 0.85 8.36
N GLN A 74 9.21 1.82 8.39
CA GLN A 74 10.40 1.78 9.25
C GLN A 74 10.05 1.80 10.75
N GLN A 75 9.00 2.53 11.13
CA GLN A 75 8.49 2.54 12.51
C GLN A 75 7.82 1.20 12.89
N HIS A 76 7.15 0.56 11.93
CA HIS A 76 6.40 -0.68 12.17
C HIS A 76 7.28 -1.94 12.09
N PHE A 77 8.33 -1.90 11.27
CA PHE A 77 9.37 -2.93 11.17
C PHE A 77 10.73 -2.34 11.58
N PRO A 78 10.92 -1.99 12.87
CA PRO A 78 12.26 -1.80 13.39
C PRO A 78 12.94 -3.17 13.32
N GLY A 79 14.09 -3.24 12.64
CA GLY A 79 14.81 -4.50 12.40
C GLY A 79 15.07 -5.34 13.65
#